data_AF-A0ABD2NGA1-F1
#
_entry.id   AF-A0ABD2NGA1-F1
#
_cell.length_a   1.000
_cell.length_b   1.000
_cell.length_c   1.000
_cell.angle_alpha   90.00
_cell.angle_beta   90.00
_cell.angle_gamma   90.00
#
_symmetry.space_group_name_H-M   'P 1'
#
loop_
_entity.id
_entity.type
_entity.pdbx_description
1 polymer ?
#
loop_
_entity_poly.entity_id
_entity_poly.type
_entity_poly.pdbx_seq_one_letter_code
_entity_poly.pdbx_strand_id
1 'polypeptide(L)'
;MCESPETRREVFKKKLFGEVLKAQLKENYAYLKTCKEKQIFGRAVSGKPIRKYKLWRRKESSMSHKKSSVSVSKLRTRKDKISSDGINIVRIFYENDDHSRLGAGKGECLTRRGVENQKRYLSDSIANPYKFQAEHFKIRYTTFYRLRPFWAITPNVNKRDTCLCIKHANIDLKLSTLHRRRISTYNSHTKLLEETCCNRYDELY
;
A
#
# COMPACT_ATOMS: atom_id res chain seq x y z
N MET A 1 19.10 34.03 37.88
CA MET A 1 20.54 33.70 37.75
C MET A 1 20.98 33.22 39.13
N CYS A 2 21.55 32.02 39.26
CA CYS A 2 21.88 31.45 40.58
C CYS A 2 23.22 32.02 41.08
N GLU A 3 23.17 32.96 42.02
CA GLU A 3 24.32 33.67 42.56
C GLU A 3 24.65 33.23 44.00
N SER A 4 25.00 31.95 44.17
CA SER A 4 25.64 31.47 45.40
C SER A 4 26.77 30.47 45.06
N PRO A 5 27.98 30.63 45.62
CA PRO A 5 29.12 29.75 45.34
C PRO A 5 28.87 28.28 45.70
N GLU A 6 27.97 28.01 46.65
CA GLU A 6 27.57 26.66 47.05
C GLU A 6 26.70 25.98 45.97
N THR A 7 25.72 26.71 45.43
CA THR A 7 24.87 26.20 44.33
C THR A 7 25.71 25.87 43.09
N ARG A 8 26.76 26.67 42.82
CA ARG A 8 27.68 26.42 41.71
C ARG A 8 28.47 25.13 41.92
N ARG A 9 28.97 24.87 43.14
CA ARG A 9 29.68 23.62 43.49
C ARG A 9 28.76 22.41 43.34
N GLU A 10 27.50 22.50 43.75
CA GLU A 10 26.53 21.41 43.57
C GLU A 10 26.26 21.11 42.10
N VAL A 11 26.08 22.16 41.28
CA VAL A 11 25.89 22.00 39.83
C VAL A 11 27.10 21.32 39.20
N PHE A 12 28.32 21.70 39.60
CA PHE A 12 29.55 21.04 39.14
C PHE A 12 29.61 19.57 39.55
N LYS A 13 29.29 19.23 40.80
CA LYS A 13 29.24 17.85 41.28
C LYS A 13 28.22 17.02 40.49
N LYS A 14 27.01 17.55 40.26
CA LYS A 14 25.95 16.88 39.47
C LYS A 14 26.39 16.67 38.01
N LYS A 15 27.06 17.66 37.41
CA LYS A 15 27.61 17.54 36.05
C LYS A 15 28.71 16.49 35.97
N LEU A 16 29.67 16.53 36.90
CA LEU A 16 30.77 15.57 36.98
C LEU A 16 30.25 14.14 37.15
N PHE A 17 29.29 13.95 38.06
CA PHE A 17 28.62 12.66 38.25
C PHE A 17 28.00 12.13 36.95
N GLY A 18 27.32 12.99 36.19
CA GLY A 18 26.74 12.64 34.90
C GLY A 18 27.78 12.20 33.86
N GLU A 19 28.91 12.90 33.77
CA GLU A 19 29.99 12.55 32.82
C GLU A 19 30.70 11.24 33.22
N VAL A 20 31.01 11.05 34.50
CA VAL A 20 31.62 9.81 35.01
C VAL A 20 30.70 8.62 34.76
N LEU A 21 29.40 8.76 35.07
CA LEU A 21 28.42 7.70 34.84
C LEU A 21 28.27 7.37 33.35
N LYS A 22 28.32 8.38 32.47
CA LYS A 22 28.31 8.21 31.01
C LYS A 22 29.55 7.46 30.52
N ALA A 23 30.73 7.75 31.06
CA ALA A 23 31.96 7.03 30.72
C ALA A 23 31.88 5.55 31.14
N GLN A 24 31.50 5.29 32.40
CA GLN A 24 31.36 3.93 32.92
C GLN A 24 30.35 3.09 32.12
N LEU A 25 29.19 3.67 31.76
CA LEU A 25 28.18 2.95 30.98
C LEU A 25 28.67 2.61 29.56
N LYS A 26 29.51 3.46 28.96
CA LYS A 26 30.12 3.18 27.64
C LYS A 26 31.13 2.03 27.73
N GLU A 27 31.97 2.03 28.76
CA GLU A 27 32.94 0.95 29.01
C GLU A 27 32.22 -0.38 29.26
N ASN A 28 31.23 -0.39 30.15
CA ASN A 28 30.43 -1.57 30.43
C ASN A 28 29.75 -2.11 29.17
N TYR A 29 29.19 -1.23 28.32
CA TYR A 29 28.57 -1.64 27.06
C TYR A 29 29.57 -2.18 26.03
N ALA A 30 30.80 -1.64 26.00
CA ALA A 30 31.86 -2.09 25.11
C ALA A 30 32.35 -3.49 25.47
N TYR A 31 32.38 -3.84 26.76
CA TYR A 31 32.78 -5.16 27.25
C TYR A 31 31.79 -6.28 26.88
N LEU A 32 30.51 -5.95 26.65
CA LEU A 32 29.50 -6.94 26.27
C LEU A 32 29.77 -7.49 24.87
N LYS A 33 29.75 -8.82 24.74
CA LYS A 33 30.07 -9.49 23.46
C LYS A 33 28.81 -9.82 22.67
N THR A 34 27.75 -10.28 23.34
CA THR A 34 26.57 -10.76 22.62
C THR A 34 25.52 -9.66 22.39
N CYS A 35 24.75 -9.79 21.31
CA CYS A 35 23.61 -8.90 21.06
C CYS A 35 22.53 -9.00 22.15
N LYS A 36 22.37 -10.17 22.77
CA LYS A 36 21.40 -10.39 23.87
C LYS A 36 21.81 -9.61 25.11
N GLU A 37 23.08 -9.70 25.52
CA GLU A 37 23.64 -8.91 26.64
C GLU A 37 23.45 -7.42 26.42
N LYS A 38 23.82 -6.91 25.23
CA LYS A 38 23.65 -5.49 24.87
C LYS A 38 22.19 -5.05 24.96
N GLN A 39 21.25 -5.91 24.56
CA GLN A 39 19.82 -5.62 24.65
C GLN A 39 19.32 -5.61 26.10
N ILE A 40 19.79 -6.53 26.96
CA ILE A 40 19.44 -6.59 28.38
C ILE A 40 20.00 -5.36 29.10
N PHE A 41 21.26 -5.01 28.86
CA PHE A 41 21.90 -3.82 29.39
C PHE A 41 21.15 -2.55 28.99
N GLY A 42 20.83 -2.41 27.70
CA GLY A 42 19.98 -1.34 27.16
C GLY A 42 18.50 -1.44 27.55
N ARG A 43 18.08 -2.37 28.41
CA ARG A 43 16.76 -2.31 29.07
C ARG A 43 16.91 -1.90 30.53
N ALA A 44 17.94 -2.41 31.20
CA ALA A 44 18.26 -2.08 32.59
C ALA A 44 18.56 -0.59 32.78
N VAL A 45 19.37 -0.02 31.88
CA VAL A 45 19.69 1.42 31.90
C VAL A 45 18.49 2.28 31.49
N SER A 46 17.57 1.74 30.68
CA SER A 46 16.52 2.45 29.94
C SER A 46 15.12 2.36 30.57
N GLY A 47 15.05 2.57 31.88
CA GLY A 47 13.81 2.43 32.65
C GLY A 47 12.68 3.38 32.24
N LYS A 48 11.54 3.24 32.92
CA LYS A 48 10.32 4.05 32.71
C LYS A 48 10.57 5.57 32.65
N PRO A 49 11.41 6.18 33.50
CA PRO A 49 11.64 7.63 33.48
C PRO A 49 12.26 8.12 32.18
N ILE A 50 13.31 7.45 31.69
CA ILE A 50 14.03 7.87 30.48
C ILE A 50 13.14 7.69 29.24
N ARG A 51 12.26 6.68 29.24
CA ARG A 51 11.25 6.47 28.18
C ARG A 51 10.16 7.55 28.22
N LYS A 52 9.63 7.89 29.40
CA LYS A 52 8.61 8.94 29.60
C LYS A 52 9.10 10.28 29.04
N TYR A 53 10.33 10.67 29.38
CA TYR A 53 10.91 11.94 28.96
C TYR A 53 11.62 11.87 27.59
N LYS A 54 11.53 10.73 26.87
CA LYS A 54 12.10 10.52 25.53
C LYS A 54 13.61 10.90 25.43
N LEU A 55 14.34 10.86 26.53
CA LEU A 55 15.76 11.25 26.59
C LEU A 55 16.69 10.28 25.83
N TRP A 56 16.18 9.11 25.42
CA TRP A 56 16.80 8.20 24.44
C TRP A 56 17.01 8.82 23.05
N ARG A 57 16.33 9.93 22.75
CA ARG A 57 16.38 10.62 21.45
C ARG A 57 17.13 11.95 21.50
N ARG A 58 17.99 12.17 22.50
CA ARG A 58 18.87 13.34 22.50
C ARG A 58 20.00 13.14 21.48
N LYS A 59 19.67 13.33 20.19
CA LYS A 59 20.69 13.63 19.18
C LYS A 59 21.12 15.07 19.45
N GLU A 60 22.41 15.29 19.70
CA GLU A 60 23.05 16.61 19.73
C GLU A 60 23.13 17.27 18.34
N SER A 61 22.15 17.01 17.48
CA SER A 61 21.98 17.77 16.26
C SER A 61 20.51 18.09 16.11
N SER A 62 20.24 19.39 16.08
CA SER A 62 19.09 20.06 15.48
C SER A 62 18.95 19.59 14.02
N MET A 63 18.56 18.34 13.86
CA MET A 63 18.22 17.72 12.60
C MET A 63 16.71 17.77 12.49
N SER A 64 16.26 18.78 11.76
CA SER A 64 14.92 18.94 11.19
C SER A 64 14.17 17.62 11.03
N HIS A 65 12.89 17.63 11.39
CA HIS A 65 11.93 16.52 11.27
C HIS A 65 11.72 15.98 9.83
N LYS A 66 12.57 16.33 8.86
CA LYS A 66 12.56 15.87 7.46
C LYS A 66 13.55 14.74 7.12
N LYS A 67 14.12 14.05 8.11
CA LYS A 67 14.83 12.76 7.88
C LYS A 67 14.30 11.66 8.80
N SER A 68 13.03 11.32 8.67
CA SER A 68 12.53 9.97 8.98
C SER A 68 12.72 9.04 7.78
N SER A 69 13.91 9.06 7.17
CA SER A 69 14.51 7.89 6.55
C SER A 69 15.42 7.24 7.59
N VAL A 70 14.87 6.91 8.76
CA VAL A 70 15.56 6.01 9.68
C VAL A 70 15.59 4.66 8.97
N SER A 71 16.75 4.38 8.37
CA SER A 71 17.39 3.08 8.33
C SER A 71 16.76 2.17 9.37
N VAL A 72 15.80 1.36 8.92
CA VAL A 72 15.26 0.23 9.64
C VAL A 72 16.34 -0.85 9.63
N SER A 73 17.48 -0.54 10.24
CA SER A 73 18.55 -1.50 10.45
C SER A 73 18.04 -2.47 11.50
N LYS A 74 17.68 -3.67 11.00
CA LYS A 74 17.24 -4.85 11.75
C LYS A 74 15.75 -4.91 12.10
N LEU A 75 14.85 -4.53 11.16
CA LEU A 75 13.81 -5.52 10.87
C LEU A 75 14.58 -6.75 10.44
N ARG A 76 14.46 -7.85 11.20
CA ARG A 76 14.97 -9.15 10.79
C ARG A 76 14.48 -9.37 9.37
N THR A 77 15.34 -9.11 8.39
CA THR A 77 15.16 -9.62 7.06
C THR A 77 15.39 -11.11 7.20
N ARG A 78 14.36 -11.84 7.66
CA ARG A 78 14.01 -13.08 6.96
C ARG A 78 13.67 -12.62 5.54
N LYS A 79 14.73 -12.35 4.77
CA LYS A 79 14.70 -12.51 3.33
C LYS A 79 14.57 -14.02 3.17
N ASP A 80 13.36 -14.51 3.39
CA ASP A 80 12.89 -15.55 2.50
C ASP A 80 12.86 -14.81 1.18
N LYS A 81 13.97 -14.85 0.43
CA LYS A 81 13.94 -14.50 -0.99
C LYS A 81 12.81 -15.39 -1.50
N ILE A 82 11.69 -14.78 -1.83
CA ILE A 82 10.60 -15.48 -2.46
C ILE A 82 11.24 -16.19 -3.65
N SER A 83 11.10 -17.52 -3.71
CA SER A 83 11.70 -18.31 -4.79
C SER A 83 11.34 -17.68 -6.13
N SER A 84 12.26 -17.72 -7.09
CA SER A 84 11.98 -17.35 -8.49
C SER A 84 10.71 -18.03 -8.98
N ASP A 85 10.49 -19.28 -8.55
CA ASP A 85 9.32 -20.08 -8.92
C ASP A 85 8.04 -19.47 -8.34
N GLY A 86 8.08 -19.01 -7.09
CA GLY A 86 6.95 -18.32 -6.46
C GLY A 86 6.60 -17.00 -7.15
N ILE A 87 7.61 -16.27 -7.63
CA ILE A 87 7.38 -15.05 -8.43
C ILE A 87 6.75 -15.41 -9.77
N ASN A 88 7.26 -16.45 -10.44
CA ASN A 88 6.75 -16.88 -11.74
C ASN A 88 5.31 -17.41 -11.64
N ILE A 89 5.02 -18.19 -10.61
CA ILE A 89 3.67 -18.69 -10.30
C ILE A 89 2.68 -17.52 -10.16
N VAL A 90 3.03 -16.50 -9.39
CA VAL A 90 2.16 -15.33 -9.20
C VAL A 90 2.00 -14.56 -10.51
N ARG A 91 3.05 -14.46 -11.33
CA ARG A 91 2.96 -13.86 -12.67
C ARG A 91 1.99 -14.64 -13.57
N ILE A 92 2.17 -15.95 -13.71
CA ILE A 92 1.31 -16.83 -14.51
C ILE A 92 -0.15 -16.69 -14.06
N PHE A 93 -0.38 -16.62 -12.75
CA PHE A 93 -1.71 -16.39 -12.20
C PHE A 93 -2.36 -15.10 -12.71
N TYR A 94 -1.62 -13.98 -12.68
CA TYR A 94 -2.11 -12.69 -13.18
C TYR A 94 -2.13 -12.58 -14.70
N GLU A 95 -1.51 -13.52 -15.42
CA GLU A 95 -1.54 -13.63 -16.87
C GLU A 95 -2.63 -14.59 -17.37
N ASN A 96 -3.22 -15.41 -16.49
CA ASN A 96 -4.33 -16.27 -16.83
C ASN A 96 -5.60 -15.44 -17.10
N ASP A 97 -6.28 -15.78 -18.21
CA ASP A 97 -7.51 -15.17 -18.67
C ASP A 97 -8.71 -15.42 -17.71
N ASP A 98 -8.64 -16.49 -16.92
CA ASP A 98 -9.64 -16.79 -15.88
C ASP A 98 -9.68 -15.71 -14.78
N HIS A 99 -8.53 -15.09 -14.49
CA HIS A 99 -8.36 -14.16 -13.38
C HIS A 99 -8.16 -12.71 -13.83
N SER A 100 -7.84 -12.50 -15.10
CA SER A 100 -7.57 -11.18 -15.66
C SER A 100 -7.84 -11.15 -17.16
N ARG A 101 -8.22 -10.01 -17.73
CA ARG A 101 -8.46 -9.87 -19.18
C ARG A 101 -7.49 -8.86 -19.76
N LEU A 102 -6.95 -9.11 -20.95
CA LEU A 102 -6.17 -8.10 -21.67
C LEU A 102 -7.05 -6.90 -22.03
N GLY A 103 -6.49 -5.69 -21.91
CA GLY A 103 -7.11 -4.49 -22.44
C GLY A 103 -7.18 -4.55 -23.97
N ALA A 104 -8.29 -4.13 -24.57
CA ALA A 104 -8.50 -4.24 -26.01
C ALA A 104 -7.79 -3.13 -26.80
N GLY A 105 -7.45 -2.00 -26.16
CA GLY A 105 -6.94 -0.83 -26.87
C GLY A 105 -5.42 -0.83 -27.07
N LYS A 106 -4.96 -0.39 -28.26
CA LYS A 106 -3.54 -0.14 -28.55
C LYS A 106 -2.90 0.91 -27.61
N GLY A 107 -3.70 1.84 -27.09
CA GLY A 107 -3.27 2.83 -26.08
C GLY A 107 -3.34 2.32 -24.63
N GLU A 108 -3.78 1.08 -24.41
CA GLU A 108 -3.88 0.48 -23.08
C GLU A 108 -2.59 -0.23 -22.69
N CYS A 109 -1.45 0.45 -22.82
CA CYS A 109 -0.16 -0.02 -22.34
C CYS A 109 0.25 0.70 -21.05
N LEU A 110 1.12 0.07 -20.27
CA LEU A 110 1.82 0.68 -19.16
C LEU A 110 3.32 0.45 -19.32
N THR A 111 4.09 1.51 -19.08
CA THR A 111 5.55 1.45 -19.11
C THR A 111 6.10 1.71 -17.72
N ARG A 112 6.95 0.81 -17.23
CA ARG A 112 7.62 0.97 -15.94
C ARG A 112 9.04 0.46 -16.02
N ARG A 113 10.01 1.31 -15.66
CA ARG A 113 11.46 0.99 -15.70
C ARG A 113 11.92 0.51 -17.09
N GLY A 114 11.42 1.14 -18.15
CA GLY A 114 11.79 0.80 -19.53
C GLY A 114 11.13 -0.46 -20.10
N VAL A 115 10.27 -1.15 -19.33
CA VAL A 115 9.48 -2.28 -19.84
C VAL A 115 8.05 -1.82 -20.07
N GLU A 116 7.57 -1.99 -21.30
CA GLU A 116 6.19 -1.72 -21.70
C GLU A 116 5.40 -3.03 -21.78
N ASN A 117 4.20 -3.05 -21.21
CA ASN A 117 3.27 -4.18 -21.27
C ASN A 117 1.84 -3.68 -21.46
N GLN A 118 1.03 -4.46 -22.17
CA GLN A 118 -0.40 -4.23 -22.29
C GLN A 118 -1.09 -4.40 -20.92
N LYS A 119 -2.04 -3.52 -20.62
CA LYS A 119 -2.82 -3.58 -19.39
C LYS A 119 -3.60 -4.89 -19.35
N ARG A 120 -3.65 -5.50 -18.17
CA ARG A 120 -4.56 -6.59 -17.83
C ARG A 120 -5.48 -6.13 -16.72
N TYR A 121 -6.78 -6.23 -16.93
CA TYR A 121 -7.79 -5.88 -15.94
C TYR A 121 -8.18 -7.12 -15.14
N LEU A 122 -8.08 -7.05 -13.82
CA LEU A 122 -8.50 -8.14 -12.95
C LEU A 122 -10.01 -8.35 -13.06
N SER A 123 -10.43 -9.61 -13.18
CA SER A 123 -11.85 -9.98 -13.28
C SER A 123 -12.61 -9.70 -11.98
N ASP A 124 -11.92 -9.79 -10.83
CA ASP A 124 -12.49 -9.57 -9.50
C ASP A 124 -11.46 -8.91 -8.55
N SER A 125 -11.90 -8.56 -7.35
CA SER A 125 -11.05 -8.17 -6.23
C SER A 125 -10.02 -9.25 -5.92
N ILE A 126 -8.76 -8.87 -5.67
CA ILE A 126 -7.64 -9.80 -5.44
C ILE A 126 -7.91 -10.78 -4.28
N ALA A 127 -8.76 -10.41 -3.33
CA ALA A 127 -9.13 -11.25 -2.21
C ALA A 127 -9.82 -12.55 -2.64
N ASN A 128 -10.68 -12.52 -3.66
CA ASN A 128 -11.42 -13.71 -4.10
C ASN A 128 -10.52 -14.71 -4.83
N PRO A 129 -9.77 -14.35 -5.88
CA PRO A 129 -8.86 -15.27 -6.56
C PRO A 129 -7.77 -15.81 -5.62
N TYR A 130 -7.31 -15.03 -4.64
CA TYR A 130 -6.38 -15.52 -3.62
C TYR A 130 -6.98 -16.61 -2.72
N LYS A 131 -8.28 -16.52 -2.35
CA LYS A 131 -8.93 -17.56 -1.52
C LYS A 131 -8.94 -18.92 -2.24
N PHE A 132 -9.23 -18.92 -3.54
CA PHE A 132 -9.20 -20.15 -4.35
C PHE A 132 -7.77 -20.68 -4.55
N GLN A 133 -6.78 -19.79 -4.65
CA GLN A 133 -5.40 -20.19 -4.91
C GLN A 133 -4.55 -20.46 -3.65
N ALA A 134 -5.05 -20.11 -2.46
CA ALA A 134 -4.38 -20.38 -1.19
C ALA A 134 -4.19 -21.88 -0.93
N GLU A 135 -5.00 -22.73 -1.56
CA GLU A 135 -4.89 -24.19 -1.51
C GLU A 135 -3.74 -24.72 -2.37
N HIS A 136 -3.43 -24.05 -3.49
CA HIS A 136 -2.39 -24.47 -4.43
C HIS A 136 -1.01 -23.87 -4.14
N PHE A 137 -0.95 -22.68 -3.53
CA PHE A 137 0.32 -22.00 -3.24
C PHE A 137 0.43 -21.55 -1.78
N LYS A 138 1.54 -21.94 -1.12
CA LYS A 138 1.88 -21.49 0.25
C LYS A 138 2.44 -20.05 0.27
N ILE A 139 1.79 -19.11 -0.42
CA ILE A 139 2.17 -17.69 -0.44
C ILE A 139 1.18 -16.92 0.42
N ARG A 140 1.68 -16.08 1.34
CA ARG A 140 0.82 -15.18 2.15
C ARG A 140 0.16 -14.11 1.28
N TYR A 141 -1.07 -13.71 1.60
CA TYR A 141 -1.83 -12.67 0.89
C TYR A 141 -1.03 -11.38 0.67
N THR A 142 -0.35 -10.90 1.71
CA THR A 142 0.47 -9.68 1.64
C THR A 142 1.61 -9.79 0.63
N THR A 143 2.17 -11.00 0.50
CA THR A 143 3.25 -11.28 -0.45
C THR A 143 2.70 -11.39 -1.85
N PHE A 144 1.60 -12.12 -2.02
CA PHE A 144 0.88 -12.26 -3.28
C PHE A 144 0.49 -10.89 -3.88
N TYR A 145 -0.06 -10.00 -3.05
CA TYR A 145 -0.43 -8.64 -3.45
C TYR A 145 0.80 -7.80 -3.88
N ARG A 146 1.94 -7.94 -3.18
CA ARG A 146 3.18 -7.22 -3.51
C ARG A 146 3.84 -7.70 -4.78
N LEU A 147 3.68 -8.98 -5.11
CA LEU A 147 4.22 -9.62 -6.31
C LEU A 147 3.37 -9.36 -7.56
N ARG A 148 2.22 -8.67 -7.42
CA ARG A 148 1.36 -8.31 -8.56
C ARG A 148 2.18 -7.54 -9.61
N PRO A 149 2.22 -8.01 -10.87
CA PRO A 149 2.84 -7.28 -11.96
C PRO A 149 2.22 -5.89 -12.12
N PHE A 150 3.01 -4.92 -12.58
CA PHE A 150 2.54 -3.53 -12.67
C PHE A 150 1.48 -3.32 -13.75
N TRP A 151 1.41 -4.23 -14.73
CA TRP A 151 0.42 -4.21 -15.81
C TRP A 151 -0.90 -4.89 -15.44
N ALA A 152 -0.99 -5.58 -14.30
CA ALA A 152 -2.23 -6.16 -13.78
C ALA A 152 -2.94 -5.16 -12.85
N ILE A 153 -4.07 -4.60 -13.29
CA ILE A 153 -4.76 -3.47 -12.69
C ILE A 153 -6.18 -3.88 -12.29
N THR A 154 -6.66 -3.38 -11.16
CA THR A 154 -8.08 -3.47 -10.81
C THR A 154 -8.88 -2.51 -11.68
N PRO A 155 -9.93 -2.96 -12.37
CA PRO A 155 -10.78 -2.08 -13.19
C PRO A 155 -11.38 -0.97 -12.32
N ASN A 156 -11.32 0.26 -12.80
CA ASN A 156 -11.93 1.39 -12.09
C ASN A 156 -13.44 1.36 -12.33
N VAL A 157 -14.22 1.31 -11.25
CA VAL A 157 -15.69 1.30 -11.29
C VAL A 157 -16.26 2.51 -12.03
N ASN A 158 -15.57 3.66 -11.96
CA ASN A 158 -15.99 4.91 -12.58
C ASN A 158 -15.65 4.99 -14.08
N LYS A 159 -14.86 4.06 -14.62
CA LYS A 159 -14.45 4.00 -16.03
C LYS A 159 -14.94 2.74 -16.72
N ARG A 160 -16.02 2.14 -16.22
CA ARG A 160 -16.64 0.99 -16.88
C ARG A 160 -17.31 1.46 -18.16
N ASP A 161 -16.65 1.25 -19.29
CA ASP A 161 -17.29 1.21 -20.61
C ASP A 161 -18.07 -0.11 -20.76
N THR A 162 -18.95 -0.40 -19.80
CA THR A 162 -19.95 -1.45 -19.97
C THR A 162 -21.06 -0.86 -20.82
N CYS A 163 -21.41 -1.51 -21.93
CA CYS A 163 -22.54 -1.16 -22.80
C CYS A 163 -23.90 -1.05 -22.07
N LEU A 164 -23.96 -1.40 -20.79
CA LEU A 164 -24.99 -0.97 -19.85
C LEU A 164 -24.78 0.51 -19.45
N CYS A 165 -24.70 1.39 -20.43
CA CYS A 165 -24.39 2.78 -20.18
C CYS A 165 -25.53 3.43 -19.38
N ILE A 166 -25.15 4.27 -18.42
CA ILE A 166 -26.03 5.23 -17.74
C ILE A 166 -26.97 5.92 -18.74
N LYS A 167 -26.52 6.09 -20.00
CA LYS A 167 -27.34 6.63 -21.10
C LYS A 167 -28.57 5.77 -21.40
N HIS A 168 -28.44 4.47 -21.66
CA HIS A 168 -29.59 3.60 -21.92
C HIS A 168 -30.54 3.55 -20.72
N ALA A 169 -29.99 3.38 -19.51
CA ALA A 169 -30.79 3.39 -18.28
C ALA A 169 -31.50 4.75 -18.06
N ASN A 170 -30.83 5.87 -18.31
CA ASN A 170 -31.43 7.20 -18.18
C ASN A 170 -32.51 7.45 -19.24
N ILE A 171 -32.34 6.94 -20.46
CA ILE A 171 -33.36 7.03 -21.51
C ILE A 171 -34.58 6.20 -21.11
N ASP A 172 -34.39 4.97 -20.61
CA ASP A 172 -35.51 4.14 -20.11
C ASP A 172 -36.26 4.79 -18.96
N LEU A 173 -35.56 5.42 -18.02
CA LEU A 173 -36.20 6.16 -16.92
C LEU A 173 -37.00 7.37 -17.42
N LYS A 174 -36.47 8.10 -18.41
CA LYS A 174 -37.18 9.22 -19.05
C LYS A 174 -38.41 8.73 -19.80
N LEU A 175 -38.28 7.70 -20.64
CA LEU A 175 -39.38 7.09 -21.39
C LEU A 175 -40.46 6.55 -20.46
N SER A 176 -40.08 5.85 -19.40
CA SER A 176 -41.00 5.36 -18.36
C SER A 176 -41.80 6.50 -17.72
N THR A 177 -41.18 7.66 -17.50
CA THR A 177 -41.85 8.83 -16.92
C THR A 177 -42.82 9.46 -17.92
N LEU A 178 -42.42 9.59 -19.18
CA LEU A 178 -43.26 10.12 -20.26
C LEU A 178 -44.45 9.20 -20.54
N HIS A 179 -44.24 7.89 -20.53
CA HIS A 179 -45.29 6.88 -20.66
C HIS A 179 -46.30 6.95 -19.52
N ARG A 180 -45.82 7.06 -18.28
CA ARG A 180 -46.69 7.23 -17.10
C ARG A 180 -47.55 8.50 -17.19
N ARG A 181 -47.00 9.58 -17.77
CA ARG A 181 -47.72 10.84 -18.02
C ARG A 181 -48.53 10.83 -19.32
N ARG A 182 -48.59 9.71 -20.04
CA ARG A 182 -49.29 9.54 -21.33
C ARG A 182 -48.85 10.51 -22.43
N ILE A 183 -47.60 10.98 -22.36
CA ILE A 183 -46.99 11.86 -23.36
C ILE A 183 -46.35 11.02 -24.49
N SER A 184 -45.86 9.83 -24.16
CA SER A 184 -45.26 8.89 -25.12
C SER A 184 -45.85 7.50 -24.94
N THR A 185 -45.92 6.72 -26.01
CA THR A 185 -46.37 5.32 -26.01
C THR A 185 -45.26 4.34 -25.61
N TYR A 186 -44.00 4.79 -25.58
CA TYR A 186 -42.85 3.91 -25.34
C TYR A 186 -42.36 4.00 -23.90
N ASN A 187 -42.08 2.84 -23.31
CA ASN A 187 -41.51 2.73 -21.96
C ASN A 187 -40.07 2.20 -21.94
N SER A 188 -39.51 1.85 -23.10
CA SER A 188 -38.17 1.31 -23.28
C SER A 188 -37.55 1.86 -24.56
N HIS A 189 -36.26 2.20 -24.50
CA HIS A 189 -35.48 2.65 -25.65
C HIS A 189 -35.42 1.58 -26.74
N THR A 190 -35.42 0.30 -26.37
CA THR A 190 -35.39 -0.82 -27.32
C THR A 190 -36.58 -0.83 -28.27
N LYS A 191 -37.79 -0.68 -27.72
CA LYS A 191 -39.04 -0.64 -28.49
C LYS A 191 -39.12 0.62 -29.35
N LEU A 192 -38.71 1.76 -28.79
CA LEU A 192 -38.62 3.01 -29.53
C LEU A 192 -37.74 2.83 -30.78
N LEU A 193 -36.55 2.26 -30.63
CA LEU A 193 -35.61 2.06 -31.74
C LEU A 193 -36.14 1.07 -32.80
N GLU A 194 -36.84 0.01 -32.40
CA GLU A 194 -37.44 -0.95 -33.34
C GLU A 194 -38.50 -0.32 -34.24
N GLU A 195 -39.22 0.69 -33.72
CA GLU A 195 -40.32 1.33 -34.44
C GLU A 195 -39.87 2.59 -35.20
N THR A 196 -38.83 3.28 -34.71
CA THR A 196 -38.33 4.52 -35.32
C THR A 196 -37.19 4.31 -36.31
N CYS A 197 -36.44 3.21 -36.24
CA CYS A 197 -35.24 3.00 -37.05
C CYS A 197 -35.42 1.83 -38.02
N CYS A 198 -35.14 2.04 -39.31
CA CYS A 198 -35.23 1.01 -40.33
C CYS A 198 -34.18 -0.11 -40.17
N ASN A 199 -33.06 0.16 -39.48
CA ASN A 199 -32.07 -0.85 -39.12
C ASN A 199 -31.47 -0.51 -37.74
N ARG A 200 -31.57 -1.44 -36.81
CA ARG A 200 -31.16 -1.26 -35.40
C ARG A 200 -29.64 -1.25 -35.20
N TYR A 201 -28.87 -1.77 -36.16
CA TYR A 201 -27.44 -2.02 -36.02
C TYR A 201 -26.59 -1.45 -37.17
N ASP A 202 -27.10 -0.49 -37.95
CA ASP A 202 -26.28 0.26 -38.91
C ASP A 202 -25.37 1.26 -38.18
N GLU A 203 -24.37 0.74 -37.47
CA GLU A 203 -23.15 1.47 -37.14
C GLU A 203 -22.18 1.30 -38.32
N LEU A 204 -22.48 1.95 -39.45
CA LEU A 204 -21.53 2.06 -40.56
C LEU A 204 -20.42 3.05 -40.18
N TYR A 205 -19.29 2.47 -39.76
CA TYR A 205 -17.90 2.98 -39.74
C TYR A 205 -17.61 4.37 -39.13
#